data_AF-A0A8H3TR25-F1
#
_entry.id   AF-A0A8H3TR25-F1
#
_cell.length_a   1.000
_cell.length_b   1.000
_cell.length_c   1.000
_cell.angle_alpha   90.00
_cell.angle_beta   90.00
_cell.angle_gamma   90.00
#
_symmetry.space_group_name_H-M   'P 1'
#
loop_
_entity.id
_entity.type
_entity.pdbx_description
1 polymer ?
#
loop_
_entity_poly.entity_id
_entity_poly.type
_entity_poly.pdbx_seq_one_letter_code
_entity_poly.pdbx_strand_id
1 'polypeptide(L)'
;MSVTISSTGQASDEKIPFYKTVKRSFRDVNTEGGVQTDQFCEAADAVIQFFDLFNNAAFSVVQNDLSSKIAKVRERLAMKPESSRTLEEILIKEKVEGAPFATGALTWLLRSLKFTSLGLRINMANEKEELSTSMTKAYDRTLKPYHGFMIRPLFKLAMNVCPYRAKFYPSLGEPQDIVMVELDQWLGGLEAILQRMTEFYKAGSYGSI
;
A
#
# COMPACT_ATOMS: atom_id res chain seq x y z
N MET A 1 -43.48 43.28 -16.67
CA MET A 1 -42.52 42.90 -15.62
C MET A 1 -42.01 41.51 -15.96
N SER A 2 -40.81 41.40 -16.52
CA SER A 2 -40.18 40.11 -16.82
C SER A 2 -39.26 39.75 -15.66
N VAL A 3 -39.53 38.61 -15.03
CA VAL A 3 -38.69 38.06 -13.96
C VAL A 3 -37.66 37.15 -14.63
N THR A 4 -36.40 37.55 -14.54
CA THR A 4 -35.23 36.74 -14.88
C THR A 4 -35.05 35.67 -13.79
N ILE A 5 -35.09 34.38 -14.15
CA ILE A 5 -34.66 33.31 -13.24
C ILE A 5 -33.25 32.91 -13.68
N SER A 6 -32.25 33.38 -12.93
CA SER A 6 -30.91 32.80 -12.92
C SER A 6 -30.96 31.44 -12.24
N SER A 7 -30.61 30.38 -12.96
CA SER A 7 -30.32 29.07 -12.39
C SER A 7 -28.80 28.89 -12.33
N THR A 8 -28.19 29.35 -11.24
CA THR A 8 -26.85 28.90 -10.82
C THR A 8 -27.01 27.62 -10.02
N GLY A 9 -26.66 26.49 -10.63
CA GLY A 9 -26.59 25.19 -9.99
C GLY A 9 -25.45 24.39 -10.61
N GLN A 10 -24.22 24.83 -10.35
CA GLN A 10 -23.04 24.07 -10.71
C GLN A 10 -22.86 23.02 -9.59
N ALA A 11 -23.30 21.79 -9.85
CA ALA A 11 -22.94 20.67 -9.01
C ALA A 11 -21.41 20.59 -8.98
N SER A 12 -20.80 20.84 -7.83
CA SER A 12 -19.40 20.51 -7.63
C SER A 12 -19.29 19.00 -7.73
N ASP A 13 -18.49 18.49 -8.67
CA ASP A 13 -18.09 17.08 -8.69
C ASP A 13 -17.40 16.77 -7.35
N GLU A 14 -18.16 16.24 -6.39
CA GLU A 14 -17.66 15.90 -5.07
C GLU A 14 -16.69 14.72 -5.23
N LYS A 15 -15.41 14.96 -4.98
CA LYS A 15 -14.38 13.94 -5.11
C LYS A 15 -14.62 12.86 -4.06
N ILE A 16 -14.87 11.63 -4.51
CA ILE A 16 -15.06 10.47 -3.63
C ILE A 16 -13.80 10.29 -2.75
N PRO A 17 -13.92 10.27 -1.42
CA PRO A 17 -12.78 10.04 -0.53
C PRO A 17 -12.10 8.70 -0.77
N PHE A 18 -10.78 8.67 -0.67
CA PHE A 18 -9.95 7.49 -0.93
C PHE A 18 -10.42 6.25 -0.14
N TYR A 19 -10.77 6.40 1.13
CA TYR A 19 -11.25 5.28 1.96
C TYR A 19 -12.59 4.68 1.46
N LYS A 20 -13.33 5.38 0.59
CA LYS A 20 -14.54 4.86 -0.07
C LYS A 20 -14.27 4.27 -1.46
N THR A 21 -13.10 4.51 -2.06
CA THR A 21 -12.72 3.93 -3.36
C THR A 21 -12.08 2.55 -3.20
N VAL A 22 -11.54 2.25 -2.02
CA VAL A 22 -10.90 0.97 -1.73
C VAL A 22 -11.95 -0.12 -1.53
N LYS A 23 -11.74 -1.28 -2.16
CA LYS A 23 -12.65 -2.43 -2.03
C LYS A 23 -12.64 -2.99 -0.61
N ARG A 24 -11.48 -2.99 0.04
CA ARG A 24 -11.27 -3.47 1.41
C ARG A 24 -10.17 -2.65 2.08
N SER A 25 -10.37 -2.29 3.34
CA SER A 25 -9.32 -1.72 4.17
C SER A 25 -8.47 -2.82 4.81
N PHE A 26 -7.19 -2.57 5.08
CA PHE A 26 -6.37 -3.53 5.81
C PHE A 26 -6.91 -3.83 7.22
N ARG A 27 -7.68 -2.91 7.84
CA ARG A 27 -8.35 -3.16 9.13
C ARG A 27 -9.40 -4.28 9.06
N ASP A 28 -9.94 -4.53 7.86
CA ASP A 28 -11.03 -5.48 7.60
C ASP A 28 -10.52 -6.80 6.99
N VAL A 29 -9.20 -7.02 7.00
CA VAL A 29 -8.60 -8.31 6.59
C VAL A 29 -8.68 -9.28 7.77
N ASN A 30 -9.30 -10.43 7.55
CA ASN A 30 -9.35 -11.49 8.54
C ASN A 30 -7.94 -12.09 8.74
N THR A 31 -7.50 -12.12 10.00
CA THR A 31 -6.21 -12.66 10.43
C THR A 31 -6.33 -13.85 11.39
N GLU A 32 -7.55 -14.32 11.65
CA GLU A 32 -7.82 -15.52 12.45
C GLU A 32 -7.29 -16.76 11.72
N GLY A 33 -6.40 -17.50 12.37
CA GLY A 33 -5.72 -18.66 11.76
C GLY A 33 -4.66 -18.33 10.70
N GLY A 34 -4.42 -17.04 10.41
CA GLY A 34 -3.48 -16.57 9.37
C GLY A 34 -4.08 -15.43 8.55
N VAL A 35 -3.23 -14.70 7.83
CA VAL A 35 -3.67 -13.55 7.02
C VAL A 35 -4.36 -14.06 5.76
N GLN A 36 -5.68 -13.88 5.63
CA GLN A 36 -6.44 -14.36 4.46
C GLN A 36 -5.91 -13.74 3.16
N THR A 37 -5.45 -14.59 2.24
CA THR A 37 -4.69 -14.19 1.05
C THR A 37 -5.52 -13.32 0.10
N ASP A 38 -6.75 -13.72 -0.19
CA ASP A 38 -7.65 -12.99 -1.08
C ASP A 38 -7.95 -11.58 -0.54
N GLN A 39 -8.31 -11.50 0.74
CA GLN A 39 -8.62 -10.25 1.43
C GLN A 39 -7.40 -9.33 1.51
N PHE A 40 -6.23 -9.89 1.82
CA PHE A 40 -4.98 -9.14 1.82
C PHE A 40 -4.67 -8.57 0.44
N CYS A 41 -4.82 -9.36 -0.63
CA CYS A 41 -4.60 -8.87 -2.00
C CYS A 41 -5.59 -7.77 -2.37
N GLU A 42 -6.87 -7.88 -2.01
CA GLU A 42 -7.86 -6.80 -2.19
C GLU A 42 -7.47 -5.51 -1.46
N ALA A 43 -7.01 -5.63 -0.21
CA ALA A 43 -6.55 -4.46 0.55
C ALA A 43 -5.25 -3.87 -0.02
N ALA A 44 -4.35 -4.71 -0.54
CA ALA A 44 -3.10 -4.27 -1.15
C ALA A 44 -3.30 -3.50 -2.47
N ASP A 45 -4.38 -3.75 -3.22
CA ASP A 45 -4.71 -2.94 -4.40
C ASP A 45 -4.92 -1.46 -4.05
N ALA A 46 -5.38 -1.15 -2.83
CA ALA A 46 -5.53 0.23 -2.35
C ALA A 46 -4.20 1.01 -2.38
N VAL A 47 -3.07 0.34 -2.19
CA VAL A 47 -1.75 1.00 -2.24
C VAL A 47 -1.37 1.37 -3.67
N ILE A 48 -1.85 0.63 -4.67
CA ILE A 48 -1.67 1.02 -6.08
C ILE A 48 -2.46 2.30 -6.36
N GLN A 49 -3.74 2.34 -5.93
CA GLN A 49 -4.61 3.51 -6.05
C GLN A 49 -4.06 4.72 -5.29
N PHE A 50 -3.39 4.47 -4.15
CA PHE A 50 -2.72 5.52 -3.38
C PHE A 50 -1.61 6.21 -4.20
N PHE A 51 -0.83 5.45 -4.97
CA PHE A 51 0.18 6.03 -5.85
C PHE A 51 -0.43 6.76 -7.06
N ASP A 52 -1.68 6.47 -7.47
CA ASP A 52 -2.37 7.30 -8.47
C ASP A 52 -2.58 8.74 -7.97
N LEU A 53 -2.74 8.93 -6.66
CA LEU A 53 -2.90 10.25 -6.05
C LEU A 53 -1.62 11.10 -6.14
N PHE A 54 -0.47 10.48 -6.40
CA PHE A 54 0.78 11.21 -6.66
C PHE A 54 0.73 11.89 -8.03
N ASN A 55 -0.19 11.46 -8.90
CA ASN A 55 -0.52 12.04 -10.20
C ASN A 55 0.71 12.34 -11.06
N ASN A 56 1.65 11.38 -11.08
CA ASN A 56 2.90 11.51 -11.82
C ASN A 56 3.31 10.15 -12.40
N ALA A 57 3.52 10.12 -13.72
CA ALA A 57 3.88 8.91 -14.46
C ALA A 57 5.17 8.23 -13.97
N ALA A 58 6.05 8.94 -13.25
CA ALA A 58 7.23 8.36 -12.62
C ALA A 58 6.89 7.24 -11.61
N PHE A 59 5.70 7.26 -11.00
CA PHE A 59 5.27 6.22 -10.06
C PHE A 59 4.67 4.99 -10.74
N SER A 60 4.46 5.01 -12.07
CA SER A 60 3.97 3.84 -12.82
C SER A 60 4.88 2.61 -12.67
N VAL A 61 6.19 2.82 -12.52
CA VAL A 61 7.15 1.73 -12.25
C VAL A 61 6.85 1.05 -10.92
N VAL A 62 6.52 1.83 -9.88
CA VAL A 62 6.16 1.32 -8.54
C VAL A 62 4.82 0.59 -8.60
N GLN A 63 3.83 1.18 -9.27
CA GLN A 63 2.50 0.59 -9.43
C GLN A 63 2.53 -0.73 -10.20
N ASN A 64 3.31 -0.79 -11.28
CA ASN A 64 3.50 -2.01 -12.06
C ASN A 64 4.21 -3.11 -11.25
N ASP A 65 5.22 -2.74 -10.46
CA ASP A 65 5.88 -3.69 -9.57
C ASP A 65 4.87 -4.27 -8.57
N LEU A 66 4.17 -3.42 -7.81
CA LEU A 66 3.13 -3.85 -6.85
C LEU A 66 2.06 -4.73 -7.50
N SER A 67 1.51 -4.29 -8.63
CA SER A 67 0.48 -5.02 -9.38
C SER A 67 0.96 -6.42 -9.78
N SER A 68 2.19 -6.53 -10.29
CA SER A 68 2.77 -7.82 -10.68
C SER A 68 2.97 -8.77 -9.49
N LYS A 69 3.30 -8.24 -8.30
CA LYS A 69 3.50 -9.05 -7.09
C LYS A 69 2.17 -9.55 -6.54
N ILE A 70 1.17 -8.67 -6.48
CA ILE A 70 -0.20 -9.05 -6.07
C ILE A 70 -0.76 -10.10 -7.04
N ALA A 71 -0.56 -9.93 -8.35
CA ALA A 71 -1.00 -10.90 -9.36
C ALA A 71 -0.42 -12.30 -9.12
N LYS A 72 0.89 -12.40 -8.82
CA LYS A 72 1.52 -13.70 -8.50
C LYS A 72 0.98 -14.36 -7.24
N VAL A 73 0.68 -13.58 -6.20
CA VAL A 73 0.08 -14.10 -4.96
C VAL A 73 -1.34 -14.63 -5.24
N ARG A 74 -2.14 -13.88 -6.01
CA ARG A 74 -3.47 -14.32 -6.47
C ARG A 74 -3.40 -15.57 -7.34
N GLU A 75 -2.43 -15.65 -8.24
CA GLU A 75 -2.23 -16.80 -9.12
C GLU A 75 -1.88 -18.05 -8.30
N ARG A 76 -1.03 -17.92 -7.28
CA ARG A 76 -0.76 -19.04 -6.36
C ARG A 76 -2.02 -19.53 -5.66
N LEU A 77 -2.84 -18.61 -5.13
CA LEU A 77 -4.13 -18.96 -4.52
C LEU A 77 -5.05 -19.68 -5.51
N ALA A 78 -5.17 -19.19 -6.75
CA ALA A 78 -6.01 -19.80 -7.77
C ALA A 78 -5.52 -21.22 -8.16
N MET A 79 -4.20 -21.41 -8.26
CA MET A 79 -3.62 -22.71 -8.61
C MET A 79 -3.70 -23.73 -7.46
N LYS A 80 -3.63 -23.27 -6.21
CA LYS A 80 -3.52 -24.12 -5.01
C LYS A 80 -4.38 -23.59 -3.85
N PRO A 81 -5.72 -23.53 -4.01
CA PRO A 81 -6.60 -22.85 -3.04
C PRO A 81 -6.56 -23.46 -1.64
N GLU A 82 -6.42 -24.78 -1.52
CA GLU A 82 -6.37 -25.48 -0.23
C GLU A 82 -5.06 -25.29 0.55
N SER A 83 -4.03 -24.73 -0.08
CA SER A 83 -2.70 -24.60 0.50
C SER A 83 -2.14 -23.18 0.37
N SER A 84 -3.03 -22.22 0.16
CA SER A 84 -2.70 -20.81 -0.05
C SER A 84 -3.79 -19.87 0.47
N ARG A 85 -4.66 -20.36 1.38
CA ARG A 85 -5.74 -19.56 1.97
C ARG A 85 -5.18 -18.44 2.81
N THR A 86 -4.04 -18.68 3.47
CA THR A 86 -3.32 -17.66 4.21
C THR A 86 -1.94 -17.37 3.61
N LEU A 87 -1.42 -16.17 3.86
CA LEU A 87 -0.06 -15.78 3.45
C LEU A 87 0.99 -16.72 4.04
N GLU A 88 0.80 -17.15 5.28
CA GLU A 88 1.67 -18.10 5.97
C GLU A 88 1.68 -19.48 5.29
N GLU A 89 0.51 -19.97 4.85
CA GLU A 89 0.41 -21.23 4.12
C GLU A 89 1.20 -21.21 2.81
N ILE A 90 1.15 -20.09 2.07
CA ILE A 90 1.94 -19.93 0.84
C ILE A 90 3.43 -20.18 1.13
N LEU A 91 3.96 -19.53 2.17
CA LEU A 91 5.37 -19.65 2.57
C LEU A 91 5.73 -21.07 2.99
N ILE A 92 4.91 -21.68 3.85
CA ILE A 92 5.13 -23.04 4.33
C ILE A 92 5.15 -24.03 3.15
N LYS A 93 4.17 -23.92 2.26
CA LYS A 93 3.94 -24.91 1.21
C LYS A 93 4.97 -24.78 0.10
N GLU A 94 5.26 -23.58 -0.37
CA GLU A 94 6.28 -23.39 -1.40
C GLU A 94 7.70 -23.76 -0.92
N LYS A 95 7.99 -23.60 0.37
CA LYS A 95 9.26 -24.05 0.94
C LYS A 95 9.41 -25.58 0.91
N VAL A 96 8.33 -26.32 1.20
CA VAL A 96 8.33 -27.79 1.09
C VAL A 96 8.39 -28.23 -0.38
N GLU A 97 7.68 -27.54 -1.27
CA GLU A 97 7.68 -27.81 -2.70
C GLU A 97 9.02 -27.48 -3.38
N GLY A 98 9.86 -26.65 -2.76
CA GLY A 98 11.11 -26.15 -3.36
C GLY A 98 10.89 -25.21 -4.55
N ALA A 99 9.66 -24.68 -4.69
CA ALA A 99 9.23 -23.88 -5.84
C ALA A 99 8.64 -22.54 -5.36
N PRO A 100 9.49 -21.51 -5.09
CA PRO A 100 9.09 -20.25 -4.48
C PRO A 100 8.45 -19.27 -5.49
N PHE A 101 7.37 -19.71 -6.15
CA PHE A 101 6.69 -18.95 -7.19
C PHE A 101 6.09 -17.63 -6.65
N ALA A 102 5.35 -17.68 -5.55
CA ALA A 102 4.71 -16.53 -4.92
C ALA A 102 5.46 -16.01 -3.69
N THR A 103 6.29 -16.82 -3.02
CA THR A 103 7.07 -16.42 -1.84
C THR A 103 7.95 -15.21 -2.11
N GLY A 104 8.67 -15.23 -3.25
CA GLY A 104 9.47 -14.08 -3.66
C GLY A 104 8.60 -12.85 -3.94
N ALA A 105 7.43 -13.06 -4.55
CA ALA A 105 6.50 -11.97 -4.86
C ALA A 105 5.93 -11.31 -3.59
N LEU A 106 5.46 -12.14 -2.66
CA LEU A 106 4.94 -11.74 -1.36
C LEU A 106 5.98 -11.00 -0.53
N THR A 107 7.23 -11.47 -0.55
CA THR A 107 8.35 -10.81 0.15
C THR A 107 8.56 -9.38 -0.32
N TRP A 108 8.59 -9.16 -1.64
CA TRP A 108 8.75 -7.82 -2.21
C TRP A 108 7.51 -6.95 -1.96
N LEU A 109 6.31 -7.52 -2.07
CA LEU A 109 5.08 -6.81 -1.77
C LEU A 109 5.07 -6.31 -0.31
N LEU A 110 5.37 -7.17 0.66
CA LEU A 110 5.39 -6.80 2.08
C LEU A 110 6.45 -5.74 2.40
N ARG A 111 7.64 -5.80 1.77
CA ARG A 111 8.66 -4.75 1.90
C ARG A 111 8.18 -3.39 1.38
N SER A 112 7.51 -3.38 0.23
CA SER A 112 6.94 -2.16 -0.35
C SER A 112 5.80 -1.60 0.50
N LEU A 113 4.94 -2.45 1.04
CA LEU A 113 3.88 -2.04 1.97
C LEU A 113 4.45 -1.47 3.26
N LYS A 114 5.52 -2.06 3.80
CA LYS A 114 6.24 -1.55 4.98
C LYS A 114 6.85 -0.17 4.73
N PHE A 115 7.43 0.03 3.54
CA PHE A 115 7.91 1.35 3.11
C PHE A 115 6.78 2.39 3.10
N THR A 116 5.65 2.08 2.45
CA THR A 116 4.50 3.00 2.38
C THR A 116 3.94 3.31 3.76
N SER A 117 3.72 2.29 4.59
CA SER A 117 3.20 2.45 5.95
C SER A 117 4.09 3.35 6.79
N LEU A 118 5.40 3.06 6.81
CA LEU A 118 6.35 3.84 7.60
C LEU A 118 6.46 5.29 7.10
N GLY A 119 6.47 5.51 5.78
CA GLY A 119 6.57 6.85 5.21
C GLY A 119 5.37 7.71 5.58
N LEU A 120 4.16 7.15 5.47
CA LEU A 120 2.92 7.80 5.88
C LEU A 120 2.88 8.07 7.38
N ARG A 121 3.26 7.08 8.21
CA ARG A 121 3.25 7.23 9.67
C ARG A 121 4.22 8.32 10.13
N ILE A 122 5.43 8.38 9.54
CA ILE A 122 6.39 9.46 9.78
C ILE A 122 5.77 10.82 9.39
N ASN A 123 5.12 10.91 8.22
CA ASN A 123 4.56 12.17 7.75
C ASN A 123 3.37 12.62 8.60
N MET A 124 2.47 11.71 8.99
CA MET A 124 1.34 12.02 9.88
C MET A 124 1.80 12.53 11.25
N ALA A 125 2.87 11.95 11.80
CA ALA A 125 3.43 12.40 13.08
C ALA A 125 4.20 13.73 13.00
N ASN A 126 4.52 14.22 11.79
CA ASN A 126 5.33 15.42 11.58
C ASN A 126 4.64 16.36 10.57
N GLU A 127 3.65 17.14 11.04
CA GLU A 127 2.80 17.98 10.17
C GLU A 127 3.55 19.02 9.32
N LYS A 128 4.75 19.42 9.75
CA LYS A 128 5.60 20.40 9.05
C LYS A 128 6.58 19.76 8.07
N GLU A 129 6.66 18.42 8.03
CA GLU A 129 7.58 17.70 7.16
C GLU A 129 6.95 17.42 5.79
N GLU A 130 7.71 17.69 4.73
CA GLU A 130 7.31 17.35 3.38
C GLU A 130 7.27 15.83 3.16
N LEU A 131 6.33 15.39 2.34
CA LEU A 131 6.10 13.95 2.10
C LEU A 131 7.36 13.26 1.57
N SER A 132 8.08 13.91 0.66
CA SER A 132 9.34 13.39 0.09
C SER A 132 10.39 13.11 1.16
N THR A 133 10.46 13.92 2.21
CA THR A 133 11.41 13.73 3.33
C THR A 133 11.01 12.53 4.17
N SER A 134 9.73 12.42 4.54
CA SER A 134 9.24 11.27 5.32
C SER A 134 9.36 9.95 4.54
N MET A 135 9.05 9.96 3.25
CA MET A 135 9.21 8.79 2.37
C MET A 135 10.70 8.42 2.23
N THR A 136 11.61 9.39 2.11
CA THR A 136 13.06 9.11 2.07
C THR A 136 13.56 8.45 3.36
N LYS A 137 13.12 8.93 4.52
CA LYS A 137 13.43 8.30 5.83
C LYS A 137 12.91 6.87 5.91
N ALA A 138 11.71 6.63 5.41
CA ALA A 138 11.14 5.29 5.37
C ALA A 138 11.93 4.36 4.44
N TYR A 139 12.33 4.85 3.26
CA TYR A 139 13.12 4.10 2.29
C TYR A 139 14.44 3.61 2.87
N ASP A 140 15.17 4.48 3.57
CA ASP A 140 16.43 4.16 4.21
C ASP A 140 16.31 3.01 5.22
N ARG A 141 15.15 2.90 5.88
CA ARG A 141 14.84 1.91 6.91
C ARG A 141 14.18 0.63 6.38
N THR A 142 13.78 0.59 5.10
CA THR A 142 12.94 -0.49 4.56
C THR A 142 13.50 -1.05 3.25
N LEU A 143 13.32 -0.37 2.12
CA LEU A 143 13.65 -0.89 0.79
C LEU A 143 15.14 -0.75 0.42
N LYS A 144 15.83 0.27 0.92
CA LYS A 144 17.23 0.56 0.54
C LYS A 144 18.19 -0.63 0.69
N PRO A 145 18.15 -1.45 1.76
CA PRO A 145 19.01 -2.63 1.88
C PRO A 145 18.81 -3.65 0.75
N TYR A 146 17.61 -3.72 0.17
CA TYR A 146 17.24 -4.70 -0.85
C TYR A 146 17.39 -4.16 -2.28
N HIS A 147 17.35 -2.84 -2.46
CA HIS A 147 17.56 -2.22 -3.77
C HIS A 147 19.04 -2.16 -4.13
N GLY A 148 19.37 -2.67 -5.32
CA GLY A 148 20.72 -2.60 -5.90
C GLY A 148 21.11 -1.21 -6.38
N PHE A 149 22.34 -1.08 -6.88
CA PHE A 149 22.94 0.20 -7.30
C PHE A 149 22.18 0.90 -8.44
N MET A 150 21.40 0.18 -9.24
CA MET A 150 20.57 0.76 -10.31
C MET A 150 19.23 1.32 -9.82
N ILE A 151 18.62 0.69 -8.80
CA ILE A 151 17.28 1.09 -8.33
C ILE A 151 17.36 2.25 -7.32
N ARG A 152 18.44 2.32 -6.53
CA ARG A 152 18.64 3.41 -5.56
C ARG A 152 18.60 4.83 -6.19
N PRO A 153 19.25 5.10 -7.34
CA PRO A 153 19.13 6.39 -8.03
C PRO A 153 17.72 6.67 -8.55
N LEU A 154 17.02 5.66 -9.08
CA LEU A 154 15.65 5.81 -9.57
C LEU A 154 14.71 6.27 -8.44
N PHE A 155 14.86 5.70 -7.25
CA PHE A 155 14.11 6.14 -6.07
C PHE A 155 14.35 7.63 -5.76
N LYS A 156 15.60 8.09 -5.78
CA LYS A 156 15.92 9.50 -5.52
C LYS A 156 15.24 10.44 -6.53
N LEU A 157 15.22 10.05 -7.80
CA LEU A 157 14.52 10.81 -8.84
C LEU A 157 13.01 10.83 -8.61
N ALA A 158 12.42 9.70 -8.19
CA ALA A 158 11.00 9.64 -7.84
C ALA A 158 10.65 10.57 -6.66
N MET A 159 11.55 10.76 -5.70
CA MET A 159 11.32 11.69 -4.59
C MET A 159 11.27 13.17 -5.01
N ASN A 160 11.92 13.54 -6.12
CA ASN A 160 11.82 14.90 -6.68
C ASN A 160 10.42 15.22 -7.24
N VAL A 161 9.63 14.18 -7.53
CA VAL A 161 8.27 14.30 -8.07
C VAL A 161 7.20 13.79 -7.09
N CYS A 162 7.59 13.49 -5.85
CA CYS A 162 6.67 13.20 -4.77
C CYS A 162 5.82 14.46 -4.49
N PRO A 163 4.49 14.33 -4.33
CA PRO A 163 3.62 15.49 -4.17
C PRO A 163 3.93 16.23 -2.88
N TYR A 164 3.72 17.55 -2.91
CA TYR A 164 3.76 18.36 -1.69
C TYR A 164 2.73 17.85 -0.68
N ARG A 165 3.11 17.87 0.59
CA ARG A 165 2.22 17.48 1.70
C ARG A 165 0.85 18.16 1.61
N ALA A 166 0.87 19.48 1.37
CA ALA A 166 -0.31 20.33 1.29
C ALA A 166 -1.24 20.02 0.09
N LYS A 167 -0.77 19.25 -0.90
CA LYS A 167 -1.62 18.73 -1.99
C LYS A 167 -2.03 17.29 -1.76
N PHE A 168 -1.16 16.50 -1.15
CA PHE A 168 -1.36 15.09 -0.93
C PHE A 168 -2.52 14.80 0.01
N TYR A 169 -2.57 15.37 1.23
CA TYR A 169 -3.66 15.05 2.17
C TYR A 169 -5.04 15.51 1.68
N PRO A 170 -5.21 16.73 1.14
CA PRO A 170 -6.48 17.12 0.52
C PRO A 170 -6.91 16.20 -0.63
N SER A 171 -5.94 15.59 -1.34
CA SER A 171 -6.27 14.66 -2.42
C SER A 171 -6.92 13.36 -1.93
N LEU A 172 -6.81 13.02 -0.65
CA LEU A 172 -7.44 11.84 -0.04
C LEU A 172 -8.96 12.01 0.15
N GLY A 173 -9.50 13.22 -0.02
CA GLY A 173 -10.94 13.52 0.04
C GLY A 173 -11.32 14.37 1.24
N GLU A 174 -12.62 14.60 1.41
CA GLU A 174 -13.21 15.39 2.50
C GLU A 174 -14.36 14.61 3.17
N PRO A 175 -14.76 14.95 4.41
CA PRO A 175 -14.11 15.89 5.35
C PRO A 175 -12.74 15.40 5.85
N GLN A 176 -11.75 16.30 5.96
CA GLN A 176 -10.38 15.95 6.39
C GLN A 176 -10.30 15.22 7.74
N ASP A 177 -11.06 15.63 8.73
CA ASP A 177 -11.05 15.01 10.07
C ASP A 177 -11.45 13.53 10.01
N ILE A 178 -12.45 13.19 9.19
CA ILE A 178 -12.87 11.80 8.94
C ILE A 178 -11.80 11.06 8.14
N VAL A 179 -11.28 11.67 7.07
CA VAL A 179 -10.26 11.05 6.21
C VAL A 179 -9.00 10.68 6.98
N MET A 180 -8.57 11.53 7.91
CA MET A 180 -7.38 11.27 8.73
C MET A 180 -7.61 10.13 9.73
N VAL A 181 -8.82 10.00 10.30
CA VAL A 181 -9.19 8.86 11.15
C VAL A 181 -9.20 7.57 10.35
N GLU A 182 -9.81 7.57 9.16
CA GLU A 182 -9.85 6.40 8.28
C GLU A 182 -8.45 5.98 7.80
N LEU A 183 -7.59 6.95 7.48
CA LEU A 183 -6.19 6.69 7.11
C LEU A 183 -5.41 6.06 8.27
N ASP A 184 -5.58 6.56 9.49
CA ASP A 184 -4.91 6.01 10.68
C ASP A 184 -5.31 4.56 10.95
N GLN A 185 -6.61 4.25 10.84
CA GLN A 185 -7.12 2.89 11.01
C GLN A 185 -6.67 1.95 9.89
N TRP A 186 -6.66 2.43 8.65
CA TRP A 186 -6.13 1.68 7.50
C TRP A 186 -4.65 1.33 7.71
N LEU A 187 -3.83 2.30 8.15
CA LEU A 187 -2.43 2.06 8.49
C LEU A 187 -2.29 1.10 9.69
N GLY A 188 -3.13 1.24 10.72
CA GLY A 188 -3.13 0.34 11.88
C GLY A 188 -3.33 -1.12 11.51
N GLY A 189 -4.30 -1.40 10.63
CA GLY A 189 -4.52 -2.75 10.10
C GLY A 189 -3.32 -3.26 9.29
N LEU A 190 -2.74 -2.42 8.44
CA LEU A 190 -1.56 -2.78 7.65
C LEU A 190 -0.36 -3.12 8.53
N GLU A 191 -0.11 -2.31 9.56
CA GLU A 191 1.01 -2.52 10.47
C GLU A 191 0.87 -3.79 11.30
N ALA A 192 -0.34 -4.12 11.76
CA ALA A 192 -0.59 -5.37 12.46
C ALA A 192 -0.26 -6.59 11.57
N ILE A 193 -0.67 -6.55 10.30
CA ILE A 193 -0.33 -7.60 9.32
C ILE A 193 1.18 -7.65 9.07
N LEU A 194 1.83 -6.51 8.87
CA LEU A 194 3.27 -6.44 8.63
C LEU A 194 4.07 -6.95 9.83
N GLN A 195 3.66 -6.62 11.05
CA GLN A 195 4.30 -7.13 12.27
C GLN A 195 4.20 -8.65 12.33
N ARG A 196 2.98 -9.19 12.19
CA ARG A 196 2.73 -10.63 12.17
C ARG A 196 3.59 -11.35 11.13
N MET A 197 3.58 -10.85 9.89
CA MET A 197 4.38 -11.46 8.82
C MET A 197 5.88 -11.30 9.07
N THR A 198 6.34 -10.20 9.67
CA THR A 198 7.76 -10.03 10.01
C THR A 198 8.22 -11.10 11.01
N GLU A 199 7.41 -11.34 12.04
CA GLU A 199 7.67 -12.38 13.04
C GLU A 199 7.64 -13.78 12.41
N PHE A 200 6.66 -14.05 11.56
CA PHE A 200 6.54 -15.33 10.85
C PHE A 200 7.71 -15.60 9.90
N TYR A 201 8.12 -14.59 9.11
CA TYR A 201 9.29 -14.67 8.22
C TYR A 201 10.56 -15.01 8.99
N LYS A 202 10.77 -14.34 10.13
CA LYS A 202 11.91 -14.58 11.02
C LYS A 202 11.88 -15.98 11.62
N ALA A 203 10.74 -16.40 12.18
CA ALA A 203 10.60 -17.70 12.83
C ALA A 203 10.79 -18.88 11.86
N GLY A 204 10.31 -18.73 10.61
CA GLY A 204 10.42 -19.76 9.59
C GLY A 204 11.67 -19.68 8.69
N SER A 205 12.59 -18.75 8.97
CA SER A 205 13.79 -18.50 8.17
C SER A 205 13.50 -18.23 6.68
N TYR A 206 12.44 -17.47 6.39
CA TYR A 206 12.05 -17.05 5.03
C TYR A 206 12.78 -15.78 4.56
N GLY A 207 13.70 -15.24 5.39
CA GLY A 207 14.38 -13.99 5.16
C GLY A 207 13.75 -12.83 5.93
N SER A 208 14.00 -11.60 5.48
CA SER A 208 13.53 -10.38 6.13
C SER A 208 12.62 -9.57 5.22
N ILE A 209 11.61 -8.93 5.81
CA ILE A 209 10.70 -7.98 5.17
C ILE A 209 10.70 -6.64 5.89
#